data_AF-A0A9P3CW49-F1
#
_entry.id   AF-A0A9P3CW49-F1
#
_cell.length_a   1.000
_cell.length_b   1.000
_cell.length_c   1.000
_cell.angle_alpha   90.00
_cell.angle_beta   90.00
_cell.angle_gamma   90.00
#
_symmetry.space_group_name_H-M   'P 1'
#
loop_
_entity.id
_entity.type
_entity.pdbx_description
1 polymer ?
#
loop_
_entity_poly.entity_id
_entity_poly.type
_entity_poly.pdbx_seq_one_letter_code
_entity_poly.pdbx_strand_id
1 'polypeptide(L)'
;MPKPIVDVAIAILIHRGKILVGWRGEQQHQGGKHEFPGGKVEQGETPEEACRREIYEEVGIGLKDWHQFDYIHHEYDDIIVNLHLFHSYVPDELLNLIHQPWTWYTREQLLHLNFPKANKDIIKRLYWPHFIKISHTLTSVENSDALLYWRIEDEFGPREVEQLTALDEGQRSNLIINVDIWQQLNPELKKQIKTVHLKQSQLMSLHKGDLEVGVRFIAACHDAVSLQHAQQIGCDAVFVSPVKVTATHPDVSALGWDRFADLIEKCQIPVFALGGMSPDDLATAQQHGAYGLAGIRNF
;
A
#
# COMPACT_ATOMS: atom_id res chain seq x y z
N MET A 1 6.83 -24.96 28.88
CA MET A 1 5.80 -23.94 29.18
C MET A 1 5.40 -23.30 27.87
N PRO A 2 4.13 -22.88 27.68
CA PRO A 2 3.76 -22.12 26.48
C PRO A 2 4.60 -20.83 26.40
N LYS A 3 5.01 -20.43 25.20
CA LYS A 3 5.77 -19.19 24.99
C LYS A 3 4.89 -18.00 25.38
N PRO A 4 5.41 -17.00 26.12
CA PRO A 4 4.70 -15.74 26.31
C PRO A 4 4.36 -15.12 24.95
N ILE A 5 3.15 -14.57 24.84
CA ILE A 5 2.66 -13.84 23.67
C ILE A 5 2.64 -12.36 24.04
N VAL A 6 3.15 -11.52 23.14
CA VAL A 6 3.09 -10.07 23.24
C VAL A 6 2.42 -9.53 21.99
N ASP A 7 1.33 -8.82 22.20
CA ASP A 7 0.64 -8.07 21.15
C ASP A 7 1.13 -6.61 21.19
N VAL A 8 1.47 -6.09 20.00
CA VAL A 8 1.95 -4.72 19.80
C VAL A 8 1.09 -4.07 18.73
N ALA A 9 0.55 -2.90 19.02
CA ALA A 9 -0.16 -2.08 18.06
C ALA A 9 0.79 -1.03 17.46
N ILE A 10 0.82 -0.93 16.13
CA ILE A 10 1.70 -0.03 15.38
C ILE A 10 0.85 0.86 14.47
N ALA A 11 1.10 2.17 14.48
CA ALA A 11 0.47 3.10 13.56
C ALA A 11 1.38 3.49 12.40
N ILE A 12 0.82 3.40 11.20
CA ILE A 12 1.35 4.00 9.97
C ILE A 12 0.61 5.32 9.76
N LEU A 13 1.17 6.41 10.30
CA LEU A 13 0.60 7.74 10.10
C LEU A 13 1.06 8.30 8.76
N ILE A 14 0.10 8.75 7.94
CA ILE A 14 0.33 9.20 6.57
C ILE A 14 -0.02 10.68 6.44
N HIS A 15 0.86 11.47 5.83
CA HIS A 15 0.58 12.84 5.46
C HIS A 15 1.24 13.19 4.11
N ARG A 16 0.42 13.55 3.12
CA ARG A 16 0.85 13.87 1.74
C ARG A 16 1.82 12.82 1.17
N GLY A 17 1.46 11.55 1.34
CA GLY A 17 2.25 10.40 0.91
C GLY A 17 3.48 10.07 1.75
N LYS A 18 3.82 10.87 2.77
CA LYS A 18 4.92 10.61 3.71
C LYS A 18 4.44 9.85 4.93
N ILE A 19 5.36 9.11 5.55
CA ILE A 19 5.12 8.29 6.73
C ILE A 19 5.85 8.90 7.94
N LEU A 20 5.17 8.97 9.08
CA LEU A 20 5.77 9.45 10.33
C LEU A 20 6.65 8.36 10.94
N VAL A 21 7.89 8.72 11.26
CA VAL A 21 8.89 7.82 11.84
C VAL A 21 9.66 8.54 12.94
N GLY A 22 9.90 7.85 14.05
CA GLY A 22 10.66 8.35 15.20
C GLY A 22 12.05 7.76 15.25
N TRP A 23 12.86 8.26 16.18
CA TRP A 23 14.18 7.74 16.48
C TRP A 23 14.28 7.36 17.96
N ARG A 24 14.63 6.10 18.23
CA ARG A 24 14.87 5.60 19.58
C ARG A 24 16.18 6.13 20.11
N GLY A 25 16.11 6.90 21.19
CA GLY A 25 17.31 7.32 21.93
C GLY A 25 18.16 6.11 22.36
N GLU A 26 19.48 6.28 22.44
CA GLU A 26 20.45 5.19 22.65
C GLU A 26 20.19 4.36 23.92
N GLN A 27 19.50 4.92 24.93
CA GLN A 27 19.22 4.24 26.20
C GLN A 27 17.95 3.39 26.21
N GLN A 28 17.17 3.36 25.14
CA GLN A 28 15.97 2.54 25.03
C GLN A 28 16.30 1.12 24.54
N HIS A 29 15.40 0.16 24.77
CA HIS A 29 15.56 -1.22 24.29
C HIS A 29 15.67 -1.25 22.75
N GLN A 30 16.83 -1.65 22.21
CA GLN A 30 17.22 -1.45 20.79
C GLN A 30 17.39 0.03 20.34
N GLY A 31 17.95 0.89 21.21
CA GLY A 31 18.29 2.27 20.89
C GLY A 31 19.17 2.44 19.65
N GLY A 32 19.14 3.63 19.05
CA GLY A 32 19.87 3.95 17.82
C GLY A 32 19.19 3.41 16.55
N LYS A 33 17.87 3.19 16.59
CA LYS A 33 17.06 2.70 15.47
C LYS A 33 15.83 3.56 15.25
N HIS A 34 15.34 3.56 14.01
CA HIS A 34 14.06 4.15 13.67
C HIS A 34 12.91 3.26 14.13
N GLU A 35 11.76 3.88 14.42
CA GLU A 35 10.54 3.17 14.80
C GLU A 35 9.28 3.84 14.25
N PHE A 36 8.23 3.03 14.12
CA PHE A 36 6.88 3.52 13.93
C PHE A 36 6.25 3.77 15.30
N PRO A 37 5.40 4.79 15.45
CA PRO A 37 4.73 5.05 16.72
C PRO A 37 3.77 3.91 17.07
N GLY A 38 3.65 3.62 18.36
CA GLY A 38 2.85 2.49 18.85
C GLY A 38 3.48 1.80 20.05
N GLY A 39 2.78 0.81 20.58
CA GLY A 39 3.14 0.20 21.85
C GLY A 39 2.42 -1.10 22.12
N LYS A 40 2.58 -1.61 23.34
CA LYS A 40 2.00 -2.90 23.72
C LYS A 40 0.50 -2.78 23.92
N VAL A 41 -0.22 -3.83 23.56
CA VAL A 41 -1.63 -3.96 23.90
C VAL A 41 -1.73 -4.35 25.37
N GLU A 42 -2.39 -3.51 26.17
CA GLU A 42 -2.62 -3.72 27.59
C GLU A 42 -3.84 -4.62 27.86
N GLN A 43 -3.99 -5.04 29.11
CA GLN A 43 -5.09 -5.91 29.49
C GLN A 43 -6.42 -5.15 29.44
N GLY A 44 -7.35 -5.64 28.61
CA GLY A 44 -8.72 -5.13 28.53
C GLY A 44 -8.97 -4.12 27.41
N GLU A 45 -7.94 -3.80 26.61
CA GLU A 45 -8.09 -3.01 25.37
C GLU A 45 -7.92 -3.89 24.12
N THR A 46 -8.55 -3.46 23.03
CA THR A 46 -8.31 -4.00 21.69
C THR A 46 -7.01 -3.44 21.10
N PRO A 47 -6.40 -4.10 20.09
CA PRO A 47 -5.21 -3.54 19.44
C PRO A 47 -5.43 -2.16 18.80
N GLU A 48 -6.65 -1.86 18.32
CA GLU A 48 -6.95 -0.52 17.78
C GLU A 48 -7.05 0.53 18.89
N GLU A 49 -7.65 0.20 20.03
CA GLU A 49 -7.70 1.09 21.20
C GLU A 49 -6.29 1.37 21.74
N ALA A 50 -5.45 0.34 21.85
CA ALA A 50 -4.04 0.47 22.19
C ALA A 50 -3.33 1.42 21.21
N CYS A 51 -3.52 1.23 19.90
CA CYS A 51 -2.93 2.09 18.88
C CYS A 51 -3.33 3.55 19.07
N ARG A 52 -4.62 3.82 19.30
CA ARG A 52 -5.14 5.18 19.50
C ARG A 52 -4.56 5.83 20.77
N ARG A 53 -4.45 5.07 21.86
CA ARG A 53 -3.87 5.51 23.14
C ARG A 53 -2.40 5.89 22.96
N GLU A 54 -1.60 4.98 22.41
CA GLU A 54 -0.16 5.18 22.19
C GLU A 54 0.09 6.41 21.30
N ILE A 55 -0.70 6.61 20.25
CA ILE A 55 -0.54 7.75 19.36
C ILE A 55 -0.88 9.06 20.05
N TYR A 56 -1.89 9.06 20.91
CA TYR A 56 -2.21 10.23 21.70
C TYR A 56 -1.09 10.56 22.71
N GLU A 57 -0.53 9.55 23.39
CA GLU A 57 0.51 9.70 24.40
C GLU A 57 1.88 10.09 23.81
N GLU A 58 2.33 9.38 22.77
CA GLU A 58 3.66 9.54 22.18
C GLU A 58 3.73 10.64 21.11
N VAL A 59 2.69 10.74 20.26
CA VAL A 59 2.68 11.68 19.12
C VAL A 59 1.95 12.97 19.48
N GLY A 60 0.97 12.92 20.39
CA GLY A 60 0.23 14.09 20.87
C GLY A 60 -1.03 14.44 20.07
N ILE A 61 -1.48 13.56 19.16
CA ILE A 61 -2.62 13.82 18.28
C ILE A 61 -3.73 12.77 18.40
N GLY A 62 -4.98 13.21 18.29
CA GLY A 62 -6.15 12.33 18.22
C GLY A 62 -6.67 12.20 16.81
N LEU A 63 -6.74 10.97 16.28
CA LEU A 63 -7.26 10.65 14.95
C LEU A 63 -8.52 9.79 15.07
N LYS A 64 -9.50 10.03 14.18
CA LYS A 64 -10.80 9.35 14.20
C LYS A 64 -10.87 8.16 13.25
N ASP A 65 -10.40 8.36 12.04
CA ASP A 65 -10.52 7.37 10.96
C ASP A 65 -9.29 6.48 10.92
N TRP A 66 -9.45 5.25 11.38
CA TRP A 66 -8.43 4.21 11.38
C TRP A 66 -8.82 3.07 10.46
N HIS A 67 -7.81 2.44 9.88
CA HIS A 67 -7.95 1.28 9.01
C HIS A 67 -6.95 0.22 9.43
N GLN A 68 -7.41 -1.03 9.53
CA GLN A 68 -6.50 -2.16 9.68
C GLN A 68 -5.65 -2.27 8.42
N PHE A 69 -4.33 -2.29 8.60
CA PHE A 69 -3.37 -2.25 7.51
C PHE A 69 -2.74 -3.62 7.27
N ASP A 70 -2.22 -4.25 8.32
CA ASP A 70 -1.59 -5.57 8.23
C ASP A 70 -1.55 -6.27 9.59
N TYR A 71 -1.19 -7.55 9.58
CA TYR A 71 -0.89 -8.34 10.77
C TYR A 71 0.35 -9.20 10.52
N ILE A 72 1.36 -9.03 11.38
CA ILE A 72 2.64 -9.74 11.25
C ILE A 72 2.88 -10.57 12.50
N HIS A 73 3.13 -11.87 12.32
CA HIS A 73 3.41 -12.81 13.38
C HIS A 73 4.88 -13.23 13.34
N HIS A 74 5.60 -12.95 14.43
CA HIS A 74 6.99 -13.41 14.62
C HIS A 74 7.04 -14.41 15.77
N GLU A 75 7.56 -15.60 15.49
CA GLU A 75 7.83 -16.62 16.50
C GLU A 75 9.34 -16.71 16.75
N TYR A 76 9.77 -16.31 17.94
CA TYR A 76 11.14 -16.50 18.43
C TYR A 76 11.20 -17.71 19.37
N ASP A 77 12.41 -18.12 19.76
CA ASP A 77 12.61 -19.31 20.62
C ASP A 77 11.92 -19.17 21.99
N ASP A 78 11.85 -17.95 22.52
CA ASP A 78 11.41 -17.62 23.88
C ASP A 78 10.10 -16.83 23.94
N ILE A 79 9.66 -16.20 22.84
CA ILE A 79 8.50 -15.31 22.81
C ILE A 79 7.80 -15.31 21.45
N ILE A 80 6.49 -15.10 21.46
CA ILE A 80 5.70 -14.81 20.26
C ILE A 80 5.36 -13.33 20.26
N VAL A 81 5.58 -12.65 19.13
CA VAL A 81 5.26 -11.23 18.97
C VAL A 81 4.28 -11.07 17.81
N ASN A 82 3.10 -10.55 18.12
CA ASN A 82 2.06 -10.22 17.15
C ASN A 82 2.04 -8.71 16.94
N LEU A 83 2.27 -8.28 15.69
CA LEU A 83 2.20 -6.88 15.31
C LEU A 83 0.88 -6.61 14.61
N HIS A 84 0.04 -5.78 15.21
CA HIS A 84 -1.21 -5.29 14.64
C HIS A 84 -0.95 -3.92 14.04
N LEU A 85 -1.02 -3.81 12.73
CA LEU A 85 -0.72 -2.57 12.03
C LEU A 85 -2.01 -1.88 11.63
N PHE A 86 -2.08 -0.59 11.93
CA PHE A 86 -3.16 0.30 11.53
C PHE A 86 -2.60 1.48 10.76
N HIS A 87 -3.38 2.10 9.89
CA HIS A 87 -3.02 3.38 9.28
C HIS A 87 -4.09 4.43 9.50
N SER A 88 -3.66 5.68 9.47
CA SER A 88 -4.55 6.85 9.50
C SER A 88 -3.89 8.03 8.81
N TYR A 89 -4.71 8.95 8.31
CA TYR A 89 -4.25 10.16 7.63
C TYR A 89 -4.21 11.32 8.62
N VAL A 90 -3.07 12.00 8.69
CA VAL A 90 -2.90 13.18 9.54
C VAL A 90 -3.27 14.42 8.73
N PRO A 91 -4.31 15.17 9.11
CA PRO A 91 -4.70 16.38 8.42
C PRO A 91 -3.78 17.55 8.78
N ASP A 92 -3.75 18.58 7.93
CA ASP A 92 -2.83 19.73 8.05
C ASP A 92 -2.93 20.42 9.43
N GLU A 93 -4.14 20.54 9.99
CA GLU A 93 -4.40 21.22 11.26
C GLU A 93 -3.78 20.55 12.49
N LEU A 94 -3.41 19.26 12.41
CA LEU A 94 -2.81 18.53 13.54
C LEU A 94 -1.28 18.51 13.49
N LEU A 95 -0.65 18.93 12.38
CA LEU A 95 0.81 18.81 12.20
C LEU A 95 1.61 19.56 13.27
N ASN A 96 1.14 20.73 13.70
CA ASN A 96 1.82 21.55 14.71
C ASN A 96 1.68 21.02 16.14
N LEU A 97 0.85 20.00 16.36
CA LEU A 97 0.66 19.35 17.66
C LEU A 97 1.59 18.14 17.84
N ILE A 98 2.23 17.67 16.77
CA ILE A 98 3.09 16.49 16.82
C ILE A 98 4.32 16.78 17.68
N HIS A 99 4.51 15.97 18.71
CA HIS A 99 5.68 16.07 19.59
C HIS A 99 6.97 15.59 18.89
N GLN A 100 8.11 16.11 19.29
CA GLN A 100 9.40 15.57 18.83
C GLN A 100 9.67 14.23 19.54
N PRO A 101 10.41 13.27 18.94
CA PRO A 101 11.31 13.40 17.78
C PRO A 101 10.76 12.80 16.47
N TRP A 102 9.46 12.97 16.19
CA TRP A 102 8.84 12.41 14.98
C TRP A 102 9.18 13.21 13.70
N THR A 103 9.52 12.50 12.62
CA THR A 103 9.89 13.08 11.32
C THR A 103 9.14 12.39 10.17
N TRP A 104 8.76 13.16 9.15
CA TRP A 104 8.06 12.67 7.95
C TRP A 104 9.03 12.21 6.86
N TYR A 105 8.94 10.96 6.44
CA TYR A 105 9.78 10.37 5.39
C TYR A 105 8.97 9.90 4.19
N THR A 106 9.54 9.98 2.99
CA THR A 106 8.96 9.33 1.80
C THR A 106 9.14 7.81 1.86
N ARG A 107 8.37 7.06 1.08
CA ARG A 107 8.43 5.59 1.03
C ARG A 107 9.80 5.08 0.57
N GLU A 108 10.48 5.82 -0.29
CA GLU A 108 11.84 5.53 -0.77
C GLU A 108 12.86 5.78 0.35
N GLN A 109 12.71 6.88 1.10
CA GLN A 109 13.59 7.17 2.23
C GLN A 109 13.52 6.07 3.30
N LEU A 110 12.35 5.48 3.54
CA LEU A 110 12.18 4.37 4.49
C LEU A 110 13.13 3.19 4.21
N LEU A 111 13.47 2.92 2.94
CA LEU A 111 14.37 1.83 2.55
C LEU A 111 15.80 1.99 3.09
N HIS A 112 16.17 3.23 3.43
CA HIS A 112 17.52 3.60 3.87
C HIS A 112 17.61 3.90 5.36
N LEU A 113 16.47 3.87 6.08
CA LEU A 113 16.43 4.09 7.52
C LEU A 113 16.86 2.85 8.29
N ASN A 114 17.53 3.06 9.42
CA ASN A 114 17.98 1.99 10.31
C ASN A 114 16.84 1.42 11.17
N PHE A 115 15.96 0.61 10.59
CA PHE A 115 14.92 -0.10 11.32
C PHE A 115 15.40 -1.44 11.90
N PRO A 116 14.76 -1.96 12.97
CA PRO A 116 14.91 -3.36 13.36
C PRO A 116 14.57 -4.31 12.22
N LYS A 117 15.23 -5.48 12.15
CA LYS A 117 14.97 -6.51 11.13
C LYS A 117 13.50 -6.94 11.07
N ALA A 118 12.80 -6.94 12.22
CA ALA A 118 11.39 -7.28 12.33
C ALA A 118 10.46 -6.35 11.52
N ASN A 119 10.89 -5.11 11.23
CA ASN A 119 10.10 -4.15 10.46
C ASN A 119 10.28 -4.30 8.94
N LYS A 120 11.17 -5.20 8.47
CA LYS A 120 11.45 -5.36 7.03
C LYS A 120 10.18 -5.62 6.22
N ASP A 121 9.26 -6.41 6.75
CA ASP A 121 8.00 -6.72 6.07
C ASP A 121 7.06 -5.51 6.01
N ILE A 122 7.07 -4.66 7.05
CA ILE A 122 6.35 -3.38 7.06
C ILE A 122 6.89 -2.46 5.95
N ILE A 123 8.23 -2.34 5.86
CA ILE A 123 8.86 -1.49 4.83
C ILE A 123 8.54 -2.02 3.43
N LYS A 124 8.62 -3.34 3.22
CA LYS A 124 8.25 -3.98 1.95
C LYS A 124 6.77 -3.74 1.60
N ARG A 125 5.88 -3.77 2.60
CA ARG A 125 4.44 -3.52 2.44
C ARG A 125 4.12 -2.05 2.09
N LEU A 126 4.92 -1.11 2.61
CA LEU A 126 4.79 0.32 2.33
C LEU A 126 5.42 0.75 1.01
N TYR A 127 6.53 0.13 0.60
CA TYR A 127 7.20 0.51 -0.63
C TYR A 127 6.48 -0.02 -1.87
N TRP A 128 6.36 0.84 -2.87
CA TRP A 128 5.87 0.48 -4.20
C TRP A 128 6.92 0.86 -5.24
N PRO A 129 7.27 -0.03 -6.18
CA PRO A 129 8.01 0.38 -7.36
C PRO A 129 7.25 1.47 -8.12
N HIS A 130 7.97 2.44 -8.71
CA HIS A 130 7.36 3.55 -9.44
C HIS A 130 6.71 3.14 -10.76
N PHE A 131 7.00 1.95 -11.26
CA PHE A 131 6.50 1.45 -12.52
C PHE A 131 5.58 0.25 -12.32
N ILE A 132 4.46 0.25 -13.04
CA ILE A 132 3.56 -0.90 -13.15
C ILE A 132 3.36 -1.22 -14.62
N LYS A 133 3.92 -2.34 -15.06
CA LYS A 133 3.72 -2.85 -16.42
C LYS A 133 2.39 -3.57 -16.51
N ILE A 134 1.59 -3.26 -17.52
CA ILE A 134 0.34 -3.95 -17.82
C ILE A 134 0.58 -4.87 -19.01
N SER A 135 0.37 -6.18 -18.83
CA SER A 135 0.61 -7.18 -19.88
C SER A 135 -0.49 -8.23 -19.92
N HIS A 136 -0.74 -8.76 -21.12
CA HIS A 136 -1.62 -9.91 -21.33
C HIS A 136 -0.88 -11.25 -21.13
N THR A 137 0.45 -11.22 -21.17
CA THR A 137 1.30 -12.38 -20.99
C THR A 137 2.11 -12.25 -19.70
N LEU A 138 2.29 -13.39 -19.02
CA LEU A 138 3.30 -13.56 -17.98
C LEU A 138 4.67 -13.73 -18.64
N THR A 139 5.18 -12.68 -19.30
CA THR A 139 6.61 -12.63 -19.60
C THR A 139 7.36 -12.63 -18.26
N SER A 140 8.46 -13.36 -18.17
CA SER A 140 9.27 -13.44 -16.95
C SER A 140 9.42 -12.05 -16.35
N VAL A 141 8.95 -11.89 -15.11
CA VAL A 141 9.21 -10.70 -14.28
C VAL A 141 10.68 -10.81 -13.89
N GLU A 142 11.58 -10.64 -14.85
CA GLU A 142 13.02 -10.68 -14.62
C GLU A 142 13.39 -9.43 -13.83
N ASN A 143 13.48 -9.58 -12.51
CA ASN A 143 14.08 -8.63 -11.56
C ASN A 143 13.88 -7.16 -11.95
N SER A 144 12.63 -6.74 -12.15
CA SER A 144 12.35 -5.37 -12.56
C SER A 144 12.05 -4.48 -11.36
N ASP A 145 12.51 -3.24 -11.41
CA ASP A 145 12.06 -2.11 -10.59
C ASP A 145 10.59 -1.73 -10.87
N ALA A 146 9.75 -2.72 -11.18
CA ALA A 146 8.37 -2.60 -11.63
C ALA A 146 7.52 -3.79 -11.16
N LEU A 147 6.25 -3.53 -10.86
CA LEU A 147 5.24 -4.58 -10.69
C LEU A 147 4.63 -4.96 -12.04
N LEU A 148 4.09 -6.18 -12.14
CA LEU A 148 3.40 -6.66 -13.35
C LEU A 148 1.90 -6.81 -13.07
N TYR A 149 1.08 -5.93 -13.64
CA TYR A 149 -0.35 -6.16 -13.75
C TYR A 149 -0.64 -7.11 -14.91
N TRP A 150 -0.90 -8.37 -14.57
CA TRP A 150 -1.32 -9.37 -15.54
C TRP A 150 -2.83 -9.21 -15.82
N ARG A 151 -3.13 -8.72 -17.02
CA ARG A 151 -4.49 -8.41 -17.48
C ARG A 151 -4.96 -9.51 -18.43
N ILE A 152 -5.82 -10.37 -17.92
CA ILE A 152 -6.45 -11.45 -18.69
C ILE A 152 -7.69 -10.87 -19.39
N GLU A 153 -7.75 -11.02 -20.72
CA GLU A 153 -8.92 -10.63 -21.53
C GLU A 153 -9.90 -11.79 -21.71
N ASP A 154 -9.37 -13.01 -21.79
CA ASP A 154 -10.13 -14.25 -21.89
C ASP A 154 -10.60 -14.76 -20.50
N GLU A 155 -11.36 -15.85 -20.51
CA GLU A 155 -11.81 -16.53 -19.29
C GLU A 155 -10.61 -17.09 -18.50
N PHE A 156 -10.58 -16.85 -17.19
CA PHE A 156 -9.57 -17.44 -16.31
C PHE A 156 -9.85 -18.93 -16.10
N GLY A 157 -8.90 -19.79 -16.45
CA GLY A 157 -9.08 -21.23 -16.36
C GLY A 157 -7.83 -22.01 -15.98
N PRO A 158 -7.84 -23.35 -16.23
CA PRO A 158 -6.74 -24.23 -15.86
C PRO A 158 -5.39 -23.83 -16.45
N ARG A 159 -5.39 -23.27 -17.67
CA ARG A 159 -4.17 -22.82 -18.36
C ARG A 159 -3.51 -21.64 -17.62
N GLU A 160 -4.30 -20.71 -17.12
CA GLU A 160 -3.83 -19.55 -16.38
C GLU A 160 -3.32 -19.96 -14.99
N VAL A 161 -3.98 -20.93 -14.36
CA VAL A 161 -3.50 -21.53 -13.09
C VAL A 161 -2.16 -22.24 -13.27
N GLU A 162 -1.98 -22.98 -14.36
CA GLU A 162 -0.69 -23.62 -14.69
C GLU A 162 0.42 -22.59 -14.86
N GLN A 163 0.16 -21.49 -15.58
CA GLN A 163 1.11 -20.40 -15.74
C GLN A 163 1.48 -19.74 -14.40
N LEU A 164 0.51 -19.48 -13.52
CA LEU A 164 0.78 -18.94 -12.18
C LEU A 164 1.62 -19.89 -11.33
N THR A 165 1.36 -21.19 -11.44
CA THR A 165 2.08 -22.23 -10.68
C THR A 165 3.53 -22.37 -11.14
N ALA A 166 3.79 -22.15 -12.43
CA ALA A 166 5.12 -22.22 -13.02
C ALA A 166 6.08 -21.09 -12.56
N LEU A 167 5.54 -19.98 -12.04
CA LEU A 167 6.34 -18.88 -11.48
C LEU A 167 7.00 -19.29 -10.15
N ASP A 168 8.00 -18.55 -9.69
CA ASP A 168 8.46 -18.64 -8.30
C ASP A 168 7.65 -17.70 -7.37
N GLU A 169 7.86 -17.83 -6.05
CA GLU A 169 7.15 -17.01 -5.06
C GLU A 169 7.48 -15.51 -5.19
N GLY A 170 8.72 -15.18 -5.53
CA GLY A 170 9.15 -13.79 -5.74
C GLY A 170 8.41 -13.15 -6.90
N GLN A 171 8.35 -13.85 -8.03
CA GLN A 171 7.61 -13.45 -9.22
C GLN A 171 6.11 -13.28 -8.92
N ARG A 172 5.48 -14.24 -8.24
CA ARG A 172 4.07 -14.13 -7.83
C ARG A 172 3.82 -12.95 -6.90
N SER A 173 4.75 -12.66 -6.00
CA SER A 173 4.61 -11.52 -5.07
C SER A 173 4.64 -10.15 -5.77
N ASN A 174 5.22 -10.08 -6.97
CA ASN A 174 5.28 -8.88 -7.81
C ASN A 174 4.11 -8.77 -8.81
N LEU A 175 3.21 -9.75 -8.85
CA LEU A 175 2.02 -9.70 -9.69
C LEU A 175 0.93 -8.84 -9.05
N ILE A 176 0.19 -8.17 -9.94
CA ILE A 176 -1.13 -7.62 -9.68
C ILE A 176 -2.10 -8.40 -10.56
N ILE A 177 -3.21 -8.85 -9.99
CA ILE A 177 -4.30 -9.52 -10.73
C ILE A 177 -5.65 -8.94 -10.30
N ASN A 178 -6.68 -9.06 -11.13
CA ASN A 178 -8.01 -8.57 -10.75
C ASN A 178 -8.63 -9.41 -9.62
N VAL A 179 -9.46 -8.78 -8.78
CA VAL A 179 -10.15 -9.44 -7.65
C VAL A 179 -10.95 -10.68 -8.06
N ASP A 180 -11.62 -10.66 -9.22
CA ASP A 180 -12.42 -11.81 -9.68
C ASP A 180 -11.53 -13.03 -9.93
N ILE A 181 -10.31 -12.83 -10.45
CA ILE A 181 -9.33 -13.90 -10.65
C ILE A 181 -8.79 -14.36 -9.30
N TRP A 182 -8.40 -13.42 -8.45
CA TRP A 182 -7.81 -13.72 -7.15
C TRP A 182 -8.76 -14.53 -6.25
N GLN A 183 -10.07 -14.28 -6.32
CA GLN A 183 -11.10 -15.05 -5.59
C GLN A 183 -11.25 -16.49 -6.09
N GLN A 184 -10.86 -16.79 -7.33
CA GLN A 184 -10.90 -18.14 -7.90
C GLN A 184 -9.64 -18.96 -7.57
N LEU A 185 -8.59 -18.33 -7.04
CA LEU A 185 -7.36 -19.02 -6.68
C LEU A 185 -7.55 -19.94 -5.47
N ASN A 186 -6.81 -21.04 -5.46
CA ASN A 186 -6.69 -21.86 -4.26
C ASN A 186 -5.97 -21.07 -3.14
N PRO A 187 -6.15 -21.47 -1.86
CA PRO A 187 -5.58 -20.74 -0.72
C PRO A 187 -4.05 -20.55 -0.77
N GLU A 188 -3.32 -21.49 -1.38
CA GLU A 188 -1.85 -21.43 -1.47
C GLU A 188 -1.40 -20.33 -2.43
N LEU A 189 -1.92 -20.33 -3.65
CA LEU A 189 -1.62 -19.29 -4.64
C LEU A 189 -2.12 -17.92 -4.17
N LYS A 190 -3.31 -17.88 -3.58
CA LYS A 190 -3.91 -16.65 -3.06
C LYS A 190 -2.99 -15.93 -2.05
N LYS A 191 -2.31 -16.68 -1.17
CA LYS A 191 -1.34 -16.14 -0.21
C LYS A 191 -0.06 -15.60 -0.85
N GLN A 192 0.33 -16.12 -2.00
CA GLN A 192 1.56 -15.72 -2.70
C GLN A 192 1.37 -14.49 -3.60
N ILE A 193 0.14 -14.19 -3.99
CA ILE A 193 -0.22 -12.93 -4.65
C ILE A 193 -0.43 -11.85 -3.59
N LYS A 194 0.42 -10.80 -3.63
CA LYS A 194 0.40 -9.74 -2.62
C LYS A 194 -0.35 -8.48 -3.04
N THR A 195 -0.81 -8.40 -4.29
CA THR A 195 -1.48 -7.20 -4.83
C THR A 195 -2.67 -7.58 -5.70
N VAL A 196 -3.83 -6.98 -5.40
CA VAL A 196 -5.10 -7.24 -6.06
C VAL A 196 -5.63 -5.93 -6.64
N HIS A 197 -6.08 -5.99 -7.88
CA HIS A 197 -6.66 -4.86 -8.60
C HIS A 197 -8.19 -4.88 -8.54
N LEU A 198 -8.78 -3.72 -8.26
CA LEU A 198 -10.22 -3.45 -8.32
C LEU A 198 -10.53 -2.53 -9.50
N LYS A 199 -11.43 -2.95 -10.40
CA LYS A 199 -12.07 -2.03 -11.36
C LYS A 199 -12.95 -1.03 -10.58
N GLN A 200 -13.20 0.15 -11.14
CA GLN A 200 -14.06 1.15 -10.48
C GLN A 200 -15.42 0.56 -10.07
N SER A 201 -16.07 -0.24 -10.93
CA SER A 201 -17.36 -0.86 -10.58
C SER A 201 -17.28 -1.83 -9.39
N GLN A 202 -16.20 -2.61 -9.28
CA GLN A 202 -15.95 -3.50 -8.15
C GLN A 202 -15.67 -2.69 -6.89
N LEU A 203 -14.79 -1.69 -6.99
CA LEU A 203 -14.48 -0.75 -5.91
C LEU A 203 -15.76 -0.13 -5.32
N MET A 204 -16.66 0.41 -6.15
CA MET A 204 -17.87 1.08 -5.69
C MET A 204 -18.90 0.16 -5.02
N SER A 205 -18.75 -1.17 -5.16
CA SER A 205 -19.59 -2.16 -4.49
C SER A 205 -19.08 -2.58 -3.10
N LEU A 206 -17.84 -2.22 -2.78
CA LEU A 206 -17.17 -2.59 -1.52
C LEU A 206 -17.29 -1.46 -0.50
N HIS A 207 -17.20 -1.83 0.77
CA HIS A 207 -17.29 -0.95 1.93
C HIS A 207 -16.06 -1.11 2.83
N LYS A 208 -15.91 -0.17 3.76
CA LYS A 208 -14.84 -0.24 4.76
C LYS A 208 -14.97 -1.53 5.58
N GLY A 209 -13.89 -2.31 5.60
CA GLY A 209 -13.84 -3.62 6.26
C GLY A 209 -14.01 -4.82 5.32
N ASP A 210 -14.38 -4.60 4.05
CA ASP A 210 -14.52 -5.69 3.07
C ASP A 210 -13.17 -6.17 2.49
N LEU A 211 -12.11 -5.35 2.58
CA LEU A 211 -10.79 -5.67 2.04
C LEU A 211 -10.04 -6.65 2.94
N GLU A 212 -9.39 -7.67 2.35
CA GLU A 212 -8.63 -8.67 3.09
C GLU A 212 -7.32 -8.08 3.65
N VAL A 213 -7.12 -8.21 4.97
CA VAL A 213 -5.93 -7.71 5.67
C VAL A 213 -4.69 -8.47 5.20
N GLY A 214 -3.56 -7.74 5.04
CA GLY A 214 -2.28 -8.32 4.59
C GLY A 214 -2.17 -8.50 3.07
N VAL A 215 -3.16 -8.03 2.31
CA VAL A 215 -3.15 -7.97 0.85
C VAL A 215 -3.16 -6.50 0.42
N ARG A 216 -2.41 -6.16 -0.64
CA ARG A 216 -2.45 -4.81 -1.23
C ARG A 216 -3.63 -4.68 -2.17
N PHE A 217 -4.40 -3.61 -2.05
CA PHE A 217 -5.45 -3.28 -3.01
C PHE A 217 -5.10 -2.03 -3.79
N ILE A 218 -5.13 -2.13 -5.13
CA ILE A 218 -5.00 -0.99 -6.05
C ILE A 218 -6.27 -0.86 -6.87
N ALA A 219 -6.90 0.32 -6.88
CA ALA A 219 -8.19 0.50 -7.55
C ALA A 219 -8.10 1.44 -8.76
N ALA A 220 -8.76 1.09 -9.85
CA ALA A 220 -8.97 2.01 -10.97
C ALA A 220 -10.01 3.08 -10.59
N CYS A 221 -9.61 4.35 -10.72
CA CYS A 221 -10.43 5.51 -10.43
C CYS A 221 -10.42 6.48 -11.62
N HIS A 222 -11.57 7.08 -11.91
CA HIS A 222 -11.74 8.01 -13.03
C HIS A 222 -12.28 9.38 -12.59
N ASP A 223 -12.61 9.54 -11.31
CA ASP A 223 -13.23 10.74 -10.76
C ASP A 223 -12.95 10.89 -9.24
N ALA A 224 -13.30 12.05 -8.68
CA ALA A 224 -13.02 12.35 -7.27
C ALA A 224 -13.81 11.45 -6.30
N VAL A 225 -14.98 10.96 -6.71
CA VAL A 225 -15.84 10.10 -5.89
C VAL A 225 -15.20 8.73 -5.71
N SER A 226 -14.77 8.11 -6.81
CA SER A 226 -14.05 6.83 -6.80
C SER A 226 -12.73 6.92 -6.03
N LEU A 227 -11.96 7.99 -6.20
CA LEU A 227 -10.74 8.24 -5.42
C LEU A 227 -11.00 8.34 -3.91
N GLN A 228 -11.98 9.14 -3.51
CA GLN A 228 -12.33 9.30 -2.10
C GLN A 228 -12.81 7.97 -1.51
N HIS A 229 -13.63 7.23 -2.26
CA HIS A 229 -14.13 5.92 -1.84
C HIS A 229 -13.00 4.91 -1.66
N ALA A 230 -12.05 4.83 -2.61
CA ALA A 230 -10.88 3.97 -2.50
C ALA A 230 -10.09 4.22 -1.22
N GLN A 231 -9.83 5.49 -0.89
CA GLN A 231 -9.16 5.86 0.36
C GLN A 231 -10.00 5.51 1.59
N GLN A 232 -11.31 5.72 1.55
CA GLN A 232 -12.23 5.47 2.67
C GLN A 232 -12.35 3.98 3.01
N ILE A 233 -12.35 3.10 2.01
CA ILE A 233 -12.44 1.65 2.26
C ILE A 233 -11.09 1.02 2.58
N GLY A 234 -9.99 1.74 2.35
CA GLY A 234 -8.63 1.32 2.73
C GLY A 234 -7.80 0.74 1.57
N CYS A 235 -8.03 1.13 0.32
CA CYS A 235 -7.10 0.79 -0.77
C CYS A 235 -5.71 1.39 -0.51
N ASP A 236 -4.67 0.68 -0.95
CA ASP A 236 -3.27 1.07 -0.75
C ASP A 236 -2.72 1.97 -1.84
N ALA A 237 -3.34 1.93 -3.02
CA ALA A 237 -2.96 2.72 -4.18
C ALA A 237 -4.15 2.85 -5.14
N VAL A 238 -4.02 3.72 -6.13
CA VAL A 238 -5.01 3.90 -7.19
C VAL A 238 -4.35 4.07 -8.55
N PHE A 239 -5.00 3.57 -9.60
CA PHE A 239 -4.76 4.02 -10.96
C PHE A 239 -5.67 5.19 -11.27
N VAL A 240 -5.14 6.29 -11.80
CA VAL A 240 -5.94 7.41 -12.31
C VAL A 240 -5.72 7.55 -13.80
N SER A 241 -6.81 7.47 -14.56
CA SER A 241 -6.77 7.38 -16.02
C SER A 241 -8.06 7.87 -16.70
N PRO A 242 -8.01 8.17 -18.01
CA PRO A 242 -6.81 8.32 -18.83
C PRO A 242 -6.16 9.71 -18.66
N VAL A 243 -4.84 9.76 -18.43
CA VAL A 243 -4.11 11.03 -18.31
C VAL A 243 -3.87 11.68 -19.66
N LYS A 244 -3.38 10.92 -20.64
CA LYS A 244 -3.22 11.32 -22.05
C LYS A 244 -4.18 10.53 -22.93
N VAL A 245 -4.41 11.02 -24.16
CA VAL A 245 -5.18 10.27 -25.17
C VAL A 245 -4.52 8.93 -25.40
N THR A 246 -5.30 7.86 -25.40
CA THR A 246 -4.78 6.50 -25.52
C THR A 246 -5.14 5.90 -26.87
N ALA A 247 -4.26 5.05 -27.41
CA ALA A 247 -4.57 4.29 -28.61
C ALA A 247 -5.65 3.22 -28.39
N THR A 248 -5.86 2.78 -27.13
CA THR A 248 -6.83 1.74 -26.76
C THR A 248 -8.25 2.31 -26.61
N HIS A 249 -8.38 3.57 -26.20
CA HIS A 249 -9.64 4.30 -26.07
C HIS A 249 -9.44 5.76 -26.55
N PRO A 250 -9.48 6.02 -27.87
CA PRO A 250 -9.22 7.35 -28.42
C PRO A 250 -10.39 8.33 -28.20
N ASP A 251 -11.62 7.82 -28.02
CA ASP A 251 -12.83 8.63 -27.89
C ASP A 251 -13.08 9.13 -26.45
N VAL A 252 -12.30 8.67 -25.48
CA VAL A 252 -12.39 9.13 -24.09
C VAL A 252 -11.56 10.40 -23.95
N SER A 253 -12.20 11.48 -23.48
CA SER A 253 -11.50 12.72 -23.18
C SER A 253 -10.42 12.48 -22.13
N ALA A 254 -9.17 12.65 -22.51
CA ALA A 254 -8.05 12.62 -21.58
C ALA A 254 -8.18 13.73 -20.52
N LEU A 255 -7.67 13.48 -19.32
CA LEU A 255 -7.63 14.47 -18.25
C LEU A 255 -6.69 15.63 -18.60
N GLY A 256 -5.50 15.31 -19.12
CA GLY A 256 -4.36 16.23 -19.11
C GLY A 256 -3.75 16.35 -17.71
N TRP A 257 -2.53 16.89 -17.63
CA TRP A 257 -1.78 16.96 -16.38
C TRP A 257 -2.40 17.92 -15.34
N ASP A 258 -2.95 19.05 -15.77
CA ASP A 258 -3.57 20.02 -14.85
C ASP A 258 -4.79 19.41 -14.14
N ARG A 259 -5.73 18.86 -14.89
CA ARG A 259 -6.92 18.19 -14.29
C ARG A 259 -6.55 16.94 -13.51
N PHE A 260 -5.50 16.23 -13.92
CA PHE A 260 -4.98 15.11 -13.16
C PHE A 260 -4.49 15.56 -11.78
N ALA A 261 -3.69 16.63 -11.71
CA ALA A 261 -3.19 17.18 -10.45
C ALA A 261 -4.34 17.66 -9.55
N ASP A 262 -5.30 18.39 -10.10
CA ASP A 262 -6.49 18.86 -9.37
C ASP A 262 -7.30 17.68 -8.80
N LEU A 263 -7.46 16.62 -9.59
CA LEU A 263 -8.22 15.43 -9.22
C LEU A 263 -7.60 14.69 -8.04
N ILE A 264 -6.26 14.65 -7.96
CA ILE A 264 -5.54 13.85 -6.98
C ILE A 264 -5.03 14.66 -5.78
N GLU A 265 -5.23 15.98 -5.78
CA GLU A 265 -4.72 16.91 -4.75
C GLU A 265 -5.00 16.43 -3.31
N LYS A 266 -6.19 15.87 -3.08
CA LYS A 266 -6.64 15.41 -1.76
C LYS A 266 -6.38 13.92 -1.50
N CYS A 267 -5.85 13.20 -2.47
CA CYS A 267 -5.53 11.79 -2.35
C CYS A 267 -4.26 11.62 -1.51
N GLN A 268 -4.30 10.78 -0.49
CA GLN A 268 -3.19 10.53 0.43
C GLN A 268 -2.49 9.19 0.17
N ILE A 269 -3.07 8.35 -0.69
CA ILE A 269 -2.49 7.07 -1.11
C ILE A 269 -1.73 7.21 -2.43
N PRO A 270 -0.71 6.38 -2.68
CA PRO A 270 0.01 6.32 -3.95
C PRO A 270 -0.91 6.35 -5.17
N VAL A 271 -0.72 7.35 -6.03
CA VAL A 271 -1.41 7.47 -7.31
C VAL A 271 -0.49 7.05 -8.44
N PHE A 272 -0.92 6.08 -9.24
CA PHE A 272 -0.28 5.69 -10.48
C PHE A 272 -1.00 6.32 -11.67
N ALA A 273 -0.34 7.24 -12.38
CA ALA A 273 -0.88 7.80 -13.61
C ALA A 273 -0.93 6.71 -14.69
N LEU A 274 -2.08 6.59 -15.35
CA LEU A 274 -2.34 5.57 -16.36
C LEU A 274 -3.04 6.19 -17.59
N GLY A 275 -2.74 5.64 -18.77
CA GLY A 275 -3.33 6.04 -20.04
C GLY A 275 -2.41 6.97 -20.84
N GLY A 276 -1.76 6.40 -21.85
CA GLY A 276 -0.84 7.12 -22.75
C GLY A 276 0.53 7.45 -22.12
N MET A 277 0.91 6.75 -21.04
CA MET A 277 2.17 6.96 -20.33
C MET A 277 3.33 6.19 -20.98
N SER A 278 4.55 6.75 -20.88
CA SER A 278 5.84 6.06 -21.07
C SER A 278 6.72 6.26 -19.83
N PRO A 279 7.80 5.47 -19.60
CA PRO A 279 8.69 5.68 -18.46
C PRO A 279 9.31 7.08 -18.39
N ASP A 280 9.54 7.72 -19.55
CA ASP A 280 10.08 9.08 -19.64
C ASP A 280 9.14 10.14 -19.01
N ASP A 281 7.86 9.82 -18.82
CA ASP A 281 6.89 10.71 -18.19
C ASP A 281 7.03 10.78 -16.66
N LEU A 282 7.87 9.95 -16.02
CA LEU A 282 7.86 9.80 -14.55
C LEU A 282 8.11 11.12 -13.83
N ALA A 283 9.12 11.87 -14.25
CA ALA A 283 9.44 13.16 -13.64
C ALA A 283 8.27 14.17 -13.78
N THR A 284 7.61 14.18 -14.93
CA THR A 284 6.44 15.03 -15.17
C THR A 284 5.26 14.59 -14.29
N ALA A 285 5.03 13.29 -14.17
CA ALA A 285 3.95 12.75 -13.34
C ALA A 285 4.15 13.09 -11.86
N GLN A 286 5.38 12.95 -11.36
CA GLN A 286 5.74 13.30 -9.98
C GLN A 286 5.60 14.80 -9.70
N GLN A 287 5.93 15.67 -10.66
CA GLN A 287 5.66 17.11 -10.55
C GLN A 287 4.16 17.43 -10.40
N HIS A 288 3.29 16.57 -10.92
CA HIS A 288 1.84 16.69 -10.81
C HIS A 288 1.24 15.83 -9.68
N GLY A 289 2.07 15.32 -8.77
CA GLY A 289 1.64 14.60 -7.56
C GLY A 289 1.46 13.09 -7.72
N ALA A 290 1.71 12.50 -8.90
CA ALA A 290 1.70 11.05 -9.05
C ALA A 290 2.85 10.42 -8.25
N TYR A 291 2.58 9.26 -7.64
CA TYR A 291 3.63 8.43 -7.05
C TYR A 291 4.43 7.68 -8.13
N GLY A 292 3.73 7.19 -9.16
CA GLY A 292 4.33 6.37 -10.21
C GLY A 292 3.50 6.35 -11.48
N LEU A 293 3.89 5.47 -12.40
CA LEU A 293 3.28 5.29 -13.70
C LEU A 293 2.83 3.86 -13.92
N ALA A 294 1.74 3.70 -14.66
CA ALA A 294 1.32 2.42 -15.20
C ALA A 294 1.10 2.50 -16.71
N GLY A 295 1.51 1.46 -17.43
CA GLY A 295 1.41 1.45 -18.88
C GLY A 295 1.63 0.08 -19.51
N ILE A 296 1.27 -0.03 -20.78
CA ILE A 296 1.35 -1.29 -21.55
C ILE A 296 2.66 -1.37 -22.34
N ARG A 297 3.04 -0.28 -23.02
CA ARG A 297 4.16 -0.26 -23.96
C ARG A 297 5.37 0.40 -23.32
N ASN A 298 6.55 -0.19 -23.52
CA ASN A 298 7.85 0.33 -23.08
C ASN A 298 8.02 0.39 -21.55
N PHE A 299 7.28 -0.42 -20.78
CA PHE A 299 7.48 -0.66 -19.34
C PHE A 299 8.11 -2.02 -19.10
#